data_AF-A0A931XLX2-F1
#
_entry.id   AF-A0A931XLX2-F1
#
_cell.length_a   1.000
_cell.length_b   1.000
_cell.length_c   1.000
_cell.angle_alpha   90.00
_cell.angle_beta   90.00
_cell.angle_gamma   90.00
#
_symmetry.space_group_name_H-M   'P 1'
#
loop_
_entity.id
_entity.type
_entity.pdbx_description
1 polymer ?
#
loop_
_entity_poly.entity_id
_entity_poly.type
_entity_poly.pdbx_seq_one_letter_code
_entity_poly.pdbx_strand_id
1 'polypeptide(L)'
;MFKKKNLLNNLTIQPASQAKRGEQSNNGFTLIELLVVIAIIGILATIVVASFAGAQARGRDSRRKADLDAVKKALDMAKQDCLGSAYYPVMAGASADVRYDALEAHLDDADLAYIKVVPVDPSKTGANDYHYTTSGTTTANACLSTATPPTFAVTGAPTFLLRALLENKNDPQSAPSITQCLSAGAAAVAGETPYYVCND
;
A
#
# COMPACT_ATOMS: atom_id res chain seq x y z
N MET A 1 12.92 -2.74 115.53
CA MET A 1 14.10 -3.07 114.68
C MET A 1 13.67 -4.26 113.84
N PHE A 2 13.53 -4.28 112.51
CA PHE A 2 14.13 -3.53 111.41
C PHE A 2 13.07 -3.25 110.32
N LYS A 3 13.13 -2.05 109.75
CA LYS A 3 12.50 -1.70 108.47
C LYS A 3 13.19 -2.49 107.34
N LYS A 4 12.42 -3.17 106.49
CA LYS A 4 12.80 -3.38 105.09
C LYS A 4 11.78 -2.67 104.21
N LYS A 5 12.15 -1.46 103.79
CA LYS A 5 11.58 -0.85 102.58
C LYS A 5 12.23 -1.56 101.39
N ASN A 6 11.50 -1.59 100.29
CA ASN A 6 11.91 -0.97 99.03
C ASN A 6 11.93 -1.91 97.80
N LEU A 7 11.41 -1.32 96.71
CA LEU A 7 11.65 -1.61 95.30
C LEU A 7 10.98 -2.88 94.76
N LEU A 8 9.77 -2.74 94.21
CA LEU A 8 9.40 -3.21 92.86
C LEU A 8 7.99 -2.71 92.49
N ASN A 9 7.75 -1.40 92.57
CA ASN A 9 6.68 -0.75 91.81
C ASN A 9 7.38 0.20 90.86
N ASN A 10 7.44 -0.15 89.57
CA ASN A 10 7.27 0.76 88.43
C ASN A 10 7.81 0.11 87.14
N LEU A 11 7.13 -0.94 86.67
CA LEU A 11 7.21 -1.38 85.28
C LEU A 11 5.85 -1.15 84.65
N THR A 12 5.45 0.13 84.59
CA THR A 12 4.40 0.53 83.66
C THR A 12 5.04 0.52 82.28
N ILE A 13 4.78 -0.53 81.50
CA ILE A 13 5.12 -0.55 80.08
C ILE A 13 4.34 0.60 79.43
N GLN A 14 5.02 1.69 79.08
CA GLN A 14 4.40 2.73 78.25
C GLN A 14 4.26 2.18 76.84
N PRO A 15 3.07 2.22 76.22
CA PRO A 15 2.95 1.89 74.81
C PRO A 15 3.80 2.88 74.01
N ALA A 16 4.64 2.35 73.13
CA ALA A 16 5.41 3.14 72.19
C ALA A 16 4.48 4.13 71.47
N SER A 17 4.91 5.39 71.49
CA SER A 17 4.36 6.50 70.70
C SER A 17 3.92 6.03 69.31
N GLN A 18 2.61 5.99 69.09
CA GLN A 18 2.02 5.69 67.78
C GLN A 18 2.35 6.86 66.86
N ALA A 19 3.37 6.69 66.02
CA ALA A 19 3.69 7.63 64.95
C ALA A 19 2.44 7.78 64.06
N LYS A 20 1.87 8.99 64.00
CA LYS A 20 0.78 9.37 63.08
C LYS A 20 1.21 9.03 61.65
N ARG A 21 0.73 7.90 61.12
CA ARG A 21 0.81 7.59 59.70
C ARG A 21 -0.17 8.53 59.00
N GLY A 22 0.33 9.44 58.16
CA GLY A 22 -0.53 10.33 57.38
C GLY A 22 -1.50 9.48 56.55
N GLU A 23 -2.81 9.66 56.78
CA GLU A 23 -3.84 9.05 55.96
C GLU A 23 -3.67 9.57 54.53
N GLN A 24 -3.23 8.70 53.64
CA GLN A 24 -3.28 8.94 52.22
C GLN A 24 -4.75 8.80 51.82
N SER A 25 -5.39 9.92 51.51
CA SER A 25 -6.76 9.95 50.99
C SER A 25 -6.81 9.16 49.68
N ASN A 26 -7.36 7.94 49.75
CA ASN A 26 -7.66 7.14 48.58
C ASN A 26 -8.87 7.75 47.87
N ASN A 27 -8.62 8.77 47.05
CA ASN A 27 -9.61 9.35 46.17
C ASN A 27 -9.88 8.36 45.02
N GLY A 28 -10.95 7.57 45.15
CA GLY A 28 -11.44 6.69 44.09
C GLY A 28 -12.19 7.48 43.02
N PHE A 29 -12.07 7.05 41.77
CA PHE A 29 -12.87 7.59 40.66
C PHE A 29 -14.35 7.33 40.90
N THR A 30 -15.19 8.33 40.62
CA THR A 30 -16.64 8.17 40.68
C THR A 30 -17.14 7.37 39.49
N LEU A 31 -18.24 6.61 39.67
CA LEU A 31 -18.88 5.88 38.56
C LEU A 31 -19.31 6.81 37.42
N ILE A 32 -19.70 8.04 37.76
CA ILE A 32 -20.09 9.04 36.77
C ILE A 32 -18.90 9.58 35.96
N GLU A 33 -17.73 9.75 36.58
CA GLU A 33 -16.51 10.15 35.85
C GLU A 33 -16.12 9.09 34.82
N LEU A 34 -16.16 7.81 35.20
CA LEU A 34 -15.84 6.73 34.27
C LEU A 34 -16.87 6.64 33.14
N LEU A 35 -18.16 6.86 33.44
CA LEU A 35 -19.24 6.82 32.45
C LEU A 35 -19.09 7.93 31.40
N VAL A 36 -18.75 9.15 31.81
CA VAL A 36 -18.52 10.27 30.87
C VAL A 36 -17.32 10.00 29.97
N VAL A 37 -16.24 9.41 30.51
CA VAL A 37 -15.03 9.12 29.73
C VAL A 37 -15.31 8.12 28.62
N ILE A 38 -15.98 7.00 28.92
CA ILE A 38 -16.31 6.00 27.89
C ILE A 38 -17.30 6.54 26.86
N ALA A 39 -18.19 7.46 27.26
CA ALA A 39 -19.11 8.12 26.32
C ALA A 39 -18.33 9.01 25.32
N ILE A 40 -17.36 9.79 25.80
CA ILE A 40 -16.52 10.63 24.93
C ILE A 40 -15.65 9.76 24.01
N ILE A 41 -15.02 8.71 24.54
CA ILE A 41 -14.21 7.76 23.74
C ILE A 41 -15.08 7.11 22.65
N GLY A 42 -16.32 6.73 22.98
CA GLY A 42 -17.27 6.16 22.02
C GLY A 42 -17.56 7.11 20.85
N ILE A 43 -17.83 8.39 21.14
CA ILE A 43 -18.09 9.40 20.10
C ILE A 43 -16.85 9.58 19.21
N LEU A 44 -15.67 9.78 19.81
CA LEU A 44 -14.43 10.00 19.07
C LEU A 44 -14.03 8.78 18.22
N ALA A 45 -14.22 7.57 18.74
CA ALA A 45 -13.88 6.34 18.02
C ALA A 45 -14.63 6.20 16.69
N THR A 46 -15.91 6.58 16.64
CA THR A 46 -16.71 6.47 15.40
C THR A 46 -16.17 7.36 14.28
N ILE A 47 -15.78 8.60 14.59
CA ILE A 47 -15.24 9.55 13.63
C ILE A 47 -13.88 9.08 13.10
N VAL A 48 -13.03 8.58 14.00
CA VAL A 48 -11.70 8.09 13.66
C VAL A 48 -11.78 6.91 12.69
N VAL A 49 -12.64 5.92 12.96
CA VAL A 49 -12.77 4.73 12.11
C VAL A 49 -13.18 5.10 10.67
N ALA A 50 -14.15 6.01 10.51
CA ALA A 50 -14.57 6.45 9.18
C ALA A 50 -13.44 7.18 8.42
N SER A 51 -12.67 8.03 9.10
CA SER A 51 -11.53 8.74 8.49
C SER A 51 -10.39 7.79 8.12
N PHE A 52 -10.15 6.76 8.94
CA PHE A 52 -9.05 5.82 8.77
C PHE A 52 -9.23 4.92 7.55
N ALA A 53 -10.46 4.48 7.28
CA ALA A 53 -10.77 3.69 6.08
C ALA A 53 -10.42 4.45 4.78
N GLY A 54 -10.74 5.76 4.71
CA GLY A 54 -10.39 6.62 3.59
C GLY A 54 -8.87 6.83 3.44
N ALA A 55 -8.16 6.97 4.57
CA ALA A 55 -6.71 7.08 4.56
C ALA A 55 -6.03 5.80 4.04
N GLN A 56 -6.52 4.62 4.43
CA GLN A 56 -6.01 3.35 3.91
C GLN A 56 -6.23 3.20 2.39
N ALA A 57 -7.42 3.59 1.89
CA ALA A 57 -7.70 3.55 0.45
C ALA A 57 -6.72 4.42 -0.34
N ARG A 58 -6.46 5.66 0.12
CA ARG A 58 -5.45 6.55 -0.48
C ARG A 58 -4.03 5.96 -0.42
N GLY A 59 -3.69 5.27 0.66
CA GLY A 59 -2.41 4.56 0.78
C GLY A 59 -2.26 3.45 -0.25
N ARG A 60 -3.31 2.66 -0.48
CA ARG A 60 -3.34 1.63 -1.53
C ARG A 60 -3.29 2.24 -2.93
N ASP A 61 -4.01 3.33 -3.17
CA ASP A 61 -3.97 4.07 -4.44
C ASP A 61 -2.58 4.63 -4.74
N SER A 62 -1.89 5.18 -3.73
CA SER A 62 -0.50 5.62 -3.87
C SER A 62 0.43 4.45 -4.23
N ARG A 63 0.19 3.26 -3.68
CA ARG A 63 0.95 2.07 -4.02
C ARG A 63 0.69 1.63 -5.46
N ARG A 64 -0.56 1.63 -5.92
CA ARG A 64 -0.93 1.33 -7.32
C ARG A 64 -0.21 2.22 -8.31
N LYS A 65 -0.20 3.53 -8.05
CA LYS A 65 0.50 4.52 -8.88
C LYS A 65 2.01 4.23 -8.95
N ALA A 66 2.63 4.00 -7.80
CA ALA A 66 4.05 3.68 -7.73
C ALA A 66 4.40 2.35 -8.42
N ASP A 67 3.52 1.35 -8.32
CA ASP A 67 3.67 0.08 -9.01
C ASP A 67 3.64 0.27 -10.53
N LEU A 68 2.69 1.04 -11.08
CA LEU A 68 2.64 1.35 -12.51
C LEU A 68 3.89 2.11 -13.00
N ASP A 69 4.39 3.06 -12.20
CA ASP A 69 5.61 3.81 -12.54
C ASP A 69 6.86 2.89 -12.55
N ALA A 70 6.94 1.94 -11.63
CA ALA A 70 8.01 0.95 -11.59
C ALA A 70 7.98 0.06 -12.83
N VAL A 71 6.79 -0.38 -13.24
CA VAL A 71 6.58 -1.15 -14.47
C VAL A 71 6.98 -0.35 -15.71
N LYS A 72 6.54 0.91 -15.81
CA LYS A 72 6.94 1.79 -16.93
C LYS A 72 8.46 1.87 -17.06
N LYS A 73 9.18 2.06 -15.95
CA LYS A 73 10.65 2.09 -15.96
C LYS A 73 11.24 0.77 -16.44
N ALA A 74 10.70 -0.36 -15.99
CA ALA A 74 11.16 -1.67 -16.45
C ALA A 74 10.94 -1.86 -17.96
N LEU A 75 9.78 -1.45 -18.48
CA LEU A 75 9.49 -1.48 -19.92
C LEU A 75 10.43 -0.55 -20.71
N ASP A 76 10.68 0.66 -20.20
CA ASP A 76 11.58 1.62 -20.85
C ASP A 76 13.05 1.14 -20.85
N MET A 77 13.49 0.43 -19.79
CA MET A 77 14.80 -0.22 -19.74
C MET A 77 14.88 -1.41 -20.71
N ALA A 78 13.89 -2.30 -20.69
CA ALA A 78 13.84 -3.44 -21.60
C ALA A 78 13.93 -3.00 -23.06
N LYS A 79 13.21 -1.93 -23.43
CA LYS A 79 13.29 -1.32 -24.76
C LYS A 79 14.71 -0.87 -25.14
N GLN A 80 15.50 -0.36 -24.19
CA GLN A 80 16.87 0.11 -24.46
C GLN A 80 17.83 -1.03 -24.77
N ASP A 81 17.61 -2.21 -24.19
CA ASP A 81 18.53 -3.34 -24.28
C ASP A 81 18.19 -4.33 -25.43
N CYS A 82 16.97 -4.29 -25.98
CA CYS A 82 16.60 -5.15 -27.12
C CYS A 82 17.11 -4.60 -28.47
N LEU A 83 18.02 -5.34 -29.13
CA LEU A 83 18.69 -4.93 -30.39
C LEU A 83 17.81 -5.01 -31.66
N GLY A 84 16.63 -5.61 -31.59
CA GLY A 84 15.73 -5.81 -32.73
C GLY A 84 14.30 -5.44 -32.40
N SER A 85 13.90 -4.22 -32.76
CA SER A 85 12.53 -3.68 -32.96
C SER A 85 11.32 -4.24 -32.17
N ALA A 86 11.47 -4.88 -31.02
CA ALA A 86 10.39 -5.12 -30.06
C ALA A 86 10.31 -3.93 -29.08
N TYR A 87 9.69 -2.82 -29.52
CA TYR A 87 9.65 -1.56 -28.76
C TYR A 87 8.91 -1.69 -27.42
N TYR A 88 7.84 -2.49 -27.37
CA TYR A 88 7.22 -3.04 -26.17
C TYR A 88 6.58 -4.41 -26.50
N PRO A 89 6.49 -5.35 -25.54
CA PRO A 89 5.98 -6.70 -25.79
C PRO A 89 4.47 -6.69 -26.10
N VAL A 90 4.08 -7.15 -27.29
CA VAL A 90 2.67 -7.35 -27.69
C VAL A 90 2.14 -8.70 -27.17
N MET A 91 1.11 -8.70 -26.33
CA MET A 91 0.52 -9.95 -25.87
C MET A 91 -0.16 -10.67 -27.03
N ALA A 92 0.23 -11.93 -27.30
CA ALA A 92 -0.24 -12.69 -28.45
C ALA A 92 -1.78 -12.78 -28.45
N GLY A 93 -2.42 -12.18 -29.45
CA GLY A 93 -3.86 -12.33 -29.71
C GLY A 93 -4.71 -11.07 -29.65
N ALA A 94 -4.24 -9.91 -29.16
CA ALA A 94 -5.02 -8.68 -29.29
C ALA A 94 -4.29 -7.38 -28.93
N SER A 95 -4.72 -6.30 -29.57
CA SER A 95 -4.84 -4.94 -29.02
C SER A 95 -5.83 -4.84 -27.85
N ALA A 96 -5.97 -5.90 -27.04
CA ALA A 96 -6.90 -5.96 -25.92
C ALA A 96 -6.18 -5.59 -24.64
N ASP A 97 -6.97 -5.02 -23.75
CA ASP A 97 -6.63 -4.73 -22.37
C ASP A 97 -6.43 -6.05 -21.59
N VAL A 98 -5.19 -6.50 -21.44
CA VAL A 98 -4.86 -7.78 -20.78
C VAL A 98 -4.49 -7.51 -19.32
N ARG A 99 -4.84 -8.43 -18.42
CA ARG A 99 -4.31 -8.43 -17.05
C ARG A 99 -2.78 -8.54 -17.07
N TYR A 100 -2.15 -7.85 -16.13
CA TYR A 100 -0.69 -7.74 -16.03
C TYR A 100 0.01 -9.07 -15.71
N ASP A 101 -0.70 -10.05 -15.15
CA ASP A 101 -0.21 -11.42 -14.91
C ASP A 101 0.28 -12.13 -16.19
N ALA A 102 -0.34 -11.84 -17.34
CA ALA A 102 0.11 -12.37 -18.61
C ALA A 102 1.48 -11.79 -19.03
N LEU A 103 1.81 -10.56 -18.63
CA LEU A 103 3.07 -9.89 -18.97
C LEU A 103 4.27 -10.56 -18.29
N GLU A 104 4.07 -11.19 -17.14
CA GLU A 104 5.10 -11.98 -16.45
C GLU A 104 5.73 -13.00 -17.39
N ALA A 105 4.92 -13.75 -18.15
CA ALA A 105 5.42 -14.74 -19.10
C ALA A 105 6.25 -14.16 -20.27
N HIS A 106 6.16 -12.85 -20.53
CA HIS A 106 6.95 -12.14 -21.54
C HIS A 106 8.20 -11.45 -20.98
N LEU A 107 8.20 -11.13 -19.69
CA LEU A 107 9.34 -10.54 -18.97
C LEU A 107 10.17 -11.59 -18.21
N ASP A 108 9.67 -12.82 -18.09
CA ASP A 108 10.34 -13.99 -17.50
C ASP A 108 11.15 -14.80 -18.55
N ASP A 109 11.51 -14.18 -19.67
CA ASP A 109 12.62 -14.70 -20.48
C ASP A 109 13.91 -14.45 -19.71
N ALA A 110 14.69 -15.51 -19.48
CA ALA A 110 15.72 -15.61 -18.45
C ALA A 110 16.85 -14.54 -18.51
N ASP A 111 16.85 -13.70 -19.54
CA ASP A 111 17.80 -12.62 -19.79
C ASP A 111 17.30 -11.21 -19.40
N LEU A 112 15.99 -11.00 -19.16
CA LEU A 112 15.40 -9.67 -18.91
C LEU A 112 14.93 -9.47 -17.46
N ALA A 113 15.88 -9.47 -16.52
CA ALA A 113 15.64 -9.30 -15.08
C ALA A 113 15.19 -7.88 -14.63
N TYR A 114 14.49 -7.11 -15.49
CA TYR A 114 14.08 -5.72 -15.20
C TYR A 114 12.88 -5.62 -14.27
N ILE A 115 12.06 -6.67 -14.19
CA ILE A 115 11.01 -6.80 -13.18
C ILE A 115 11.13 -8.16 -12.48
N LYS A 116 11.52 -8.16 -11.21
CA LYS A 116 11.78 -9.38 -10.44
C LYS A 116 10.55 -9.89 -9.66
N VAL A 117 9.57 -9.01 -9.47
CA VAL A 117 8.31 -9.29 -8.79
C VAL A 117 7.23 -8.49 -9.48
N VAL A 118 6.26 -9.19 -10.05
CA VAL A 118 5.05 -8.59 -10.62
C VAL A 118 4.28 -7.90 -9.49
N PRO A 119 3.98 -6.60 -9.61
CA PRO A 119 3.16 -5.94 -8.61
C PRO A 119 1.79 -6.59 -8.51
N VAL A 120 1.39 -6.94 -7.29
CA VAL A 120 0.06 -7.46 -6.99
C VAL A 120 -0.76 -6.34 -6.36
N ASP A 121 -1.98 -6.16 -6.84
CA ASP A 121 -2.87 -5.12 -6.31
C ASP A 121 -3.03 -5.27 -4.78
N PRO A 122 -2.88 -4.17 -4.00
CA PRO A 122 -2.95 -4.22 -2.54
C PRO A 122 -4.29 -4.70 -1.96
N SER A 123 -5.38 -4.61 -2.73
CA SER A 123 -6.71 -5.09 -2.29
C SER A 123 -6.93 -6.58 -2.56
N LYS A 124 -6.15 -7.21 -3.45
CA LYS A 124 -6.16 -8.66 -3.77
C LYS A 124 -7.53 -9.24 -4.14
N THR A 125 -8.47 -8.40 -4.56
CA THR A 125 -9.86 -8.78 -4.89
C THR A 125 -10.06 -9.12 -6.36
N GLY A 126 -9.05 -8.91 -7.21
CA GLY A 126 -9.15 -9.09 -8.66
C GLY A 126 -9.86 -7.96 -9.41
N ALA A 127 -10.53 -7.05 -8.70
CA ALA A 127 -11.32 -5.95 -9.29
C ALA A 127 -10.46 -4.74 -9.70
N ASN A 128 -9.30 -4.56 -9.06
CA ASN A 128 -8.36 -3.47 -9.34
C ASN A 128 -7.05 -4.00 -9.93
N ASP A 129 -7.14 -5.10 -10.67
CA ASP A 129 -5.96 -5.69 -11.27
C ASP A 129 -5.29 -4.70 -12.20
N TYR A 130 -3.96 -4.80 -12.27
CA TYR A 130 -3.20 -4.00 -13.22
C TYR A 130 -3.49 -4.51 -14.62
N HIS A 131 -3.71 -3.60 -15.57
CA HIS A 131 -3.88 -3.94 -16.96
C HIS A 131 -2.76 -3.34 -17.81
N TYR A 132 -2.44 -4.07 -18.87
CA TYR A 132 -1.46 -3.71 -19.88
C TYR A 132 -2.07 -3.88 -21.26
N THR A 133 -1.97 -2.83 -22.06
CA THR A 133 -2.44 -2.80 -23.45
C THR A 133 -1.31 -2.24 -24.33
N THR A 134 -1.27 -2.72 -25.56
CA THR A 134 -0.30 -2.28 -26.57
C THR A 134 -1.01 -2.00 -27.88
N SER A 135 -0.52 -1.00 -28.63
CA SER A 135 -0.97 -0.77 -29.99
C SER A 135 -0.10 -1.60 -30.96
N GLY A 136 -0.61 -2.70 -31.51
CA GLY A 136 0.18 -3.50 -32.45
C GLY A 136 -0.40 -4.88 -32.76
N THR A 137 -0.01 -5.45 -33.90
CA THR A 137 -0.42 -6.77 -34.36
C THR A 137 0.81 -7.56 -34.80
N THR A 138 1.46 -8.24 -33.87
CA THR A 138 2.60 -9.09 -34.22
C THR A 138 2.60 -10.37 -33.41
N THR A 139 3.06 -11.43 -34.06
CA THR A 139 2.98 -12.83 -33.61
C THR A 139 4.26 -13.32 -32.95
N ALA A 140 5.27 -12.47 -32.77
CA ALA A 140 6.52 -12.84 -32.12
C ALA A 140 7.13 -11.61 -31.45
N ASN A 141 7.07 -11.53 -30.12
CA ASN A 141 8.01 -10.70 -29.37
C ASN A 141 9.21 -11.56 -29.04
N ALA A 142 10.39 -11.11 -29.43
CA ALA A 142 11.63 -11.68 -28.95
C ALA A 142 12.55 -10.51 -28.63
N CYS A 143 12.90 -10.35 -27.35
CA CYS A 143 14.01 -9.49 -27.01
C CYS A 143 15.29 -10.30 -27.22
N LEU A 144 16.02 -10.00 -28.29
CA LEU A 144 17.24 -10.73 -28.59
C LEU A 144 18.43 -10.06 -27.91
N SER A 145 18.97 -10.70 -26.88
CA SER A 145 20.18 -10.30 -26.14
C SER A 145 21.48 -10.62 -26.90
N THR A 146 21.42 -11.52 -27.90
CA THR A 146 22.58 -11.93 -28.69
C THR A 146 22.71 -11.15 -30.00
N ALA A 147 23.94 -10.76 -30.35
CA ALA A 147 24.32 -9.90 -31.48
C ALA A 147 24.04 -10.45 -32.90
N THR A 148 23.21 -11.49 -33.05
CA THR A 148 22.83 -12.05 -34.35
C THR A 148 21.48 -11.46 -34.75
N PRO A 149 21.38 -10.56 -35.75
CA PRO A 149 20.10 -10.00 -36.16
C PRO A 149 19.15 -11.12 -36.58
N PRO A 150 17.89 -11.13 -36.14
CA PRO A 150 16.92 -12.08 -36.65
C PRO A 150 16.76 -11.87 -38.16
N THR A 151 16.65 -12.95 -38.93
CA THR A 151 16.38 -12.91 -40.37
C THR A 151 14.96 -12.45 -40.70
N PHE A 152 14.14 -12.15 -39.68
CA PHE A 152 12.80 -11.63 -39.77
C PHE A 152 12.70 -10.34 -38.93
N ALA A 153 12.02 -9.33 -39.45
CA ALA A 153 11.75 -8.10 -38.71
C ALA A 153 10.82 -8.41 -37.52
N VAL A 154 11.37 -8.39 -36.32
CA VAL A 154 10.58 -8.42 -35.08
C VAL A 154 10.02 -7.00 -34.91
N THR A 155 8.73 -6.81 -35.12
CA THR A 155 8.07 -5.50 -34.95
C THR A 155 7.23 -5.55 -33.67
N GLY A 156 7.62 -4.85 -32.62
CA GLY A 156 6.82 -4.67 -31.41
C GLY A 156 5.84 -3.50 -31.52
N ALA A 157 5.08 -3.24 -30.46
CA ALA A 157 4.16 -2.11 -30.40
C ALA A 157 4.90 -0.79 -30.14
N PRO A 158 4.63 0.29 -30.90
CA PRO A 158 5.22 1.61 -30.68
C PRO A 158 4.69 2.32 -29.43
N THR A 159 3.58 1.88 -28.83
CA THR A 159 3.08 2.46 -27.57
C THR A 159 2.54 1.38 -26.65
N PHE A 160 2.63 1.65 -25.35
CA PHE A 160 1.94 0.89 -24.32
C PHE A 160 1.03 1.79 -23.50
N LEU A 161 0.05 1.15 -22.89
CA LEU A 161 -0.84 1.75 -21.91
C LEU A 161 -0.97 0.81 -20.71
N LEU A 162 -0.63 1.33 -19.53
CA LEU A 162 -0.85 0.67 -18.25
C LEU A 162 -2.05 1.32 -17.57
N ARG A 163 -2.89 0.50 -16.93
CA ARG A 163 -4.05 0.97 -16.17
C ARG A 163 -4.12 0.32 -14.80
N ALA A 164 -4.51 1.09 -13.80
CA ALA A 164 -5.02 0.60 -12.53
C ALA A 164 -6.33 1.31 -12.18
N LEU A 165 -7.23 0.63 -11.46
CA LEU A 165 -8.42 1.28 -10.92
C LEU A 165 -8.14 1.77 -9.48
N LEU A 166 -8.41 3.04 -9.24
CA LEU A 166 -8.26 3.67 -7.93
C LEU A 166 -9.54 3.50 -7.11
N GLU A 167 -9.38 3.31 -5.81
CA GLU A 167 -10.51 3.22 -4.87
C GLU A 167 -11.11 4.60 -4.58
N ASN A 168 -10.27 5.64 -4.58
CA ASN A 168 -10.70 7.01 -4.41
C ASN A 168 -11.36 7.55 -5.70
N LYS A 169 -12.70 7.59 -5.70
CA LYS A 169 -13.50 8.12 -6.82
C LYS A 169 -13.23 9.59 -7.18
N ASN A 170 -12.63 10.37 -6.28
CA ASN A 170 -12.32 11.78 -6.47
C ASN A 170 -10.81 12.02 -6.52
N ASP A 171 -10.02 11.04 -6.99
CA ASP A 171 -8.58 11.22 -7.10
C ASP A 171 -8.24 12.31 -8.15
N PRO A 172 -7.47 13.35 -7.78
CA PRO A 172 -7.21 14.49 -8.66
C PRO A 172 -6.30 14.15 -9.85
N GLN A 173 -5.58 13.02 -9.81
CA GLN A 173 -4.64 12.62 -10.85
C GLN A 173 -5.26 11.70 -11.90
N SER A 174 -6.46 11.16 -11.66
CA SER A 174 -7.16 10.29 -12.61
C SER A 174 -7.45 11.01 -13.93
N ALA A 175 -8.17 12.15 -13.90
CA ALA A 175 -8.51 12.88 -15.12
C ALA A 175 -7.28 13.37 -15.93
N PRO A 176 -6.25 13.97 -15.31
CA PRO A 176 -5.01 14.32 -16.01
C PRO A 176 -4.33 13.11 -16.65
N SER A 177 -4.29 11.96 -15.98
CA SER A 177 -3.67 10.75 -16.54
C SER A 177 -4.38 10.25 -17.80
N ILE A 178 -5.71 10.37 -17.86
CA ILE A 178 -6.49 10.03 -19.06
C ILE A 178 -6.12 10.97 -20.21
N THR A 179 -6.05 12.28 -19.95
CA THR A 179 -5.69 13.26 -20.99
C THR A 179 -4.26 13.06 -21.48
N GLN A 180 -3.33 12.76 -20.58
CA GLN A 180 -1.93 12.51 -20.94
C GLN A 180 -1.80 11.29 -21.84
N CYS A 181 -2.49 10.20 -21.53
CA CYS A 181 -2.37 8.93 -22.24
C CYS A 181 -3.42 8.71 -23.34
N LEU A 182 -4.10 9.78 -23.78
CA LEU A 182 -5.17 9.70 -24.78
C LEU A 182 -4.67 9.14 -26.12
N SER A 183 -3.45 9.50 -26.53
CA SER A 183 -2.79 9.00 -27.76
C SER A 183 -2.49 7.49 -27.70
N ALA A 184 -2.27 6.95 -26.50
CA ALA A 184 -2.05 5.54 -26.25
C ALA A 184 -3.36 4.75 -26.05
N GLY A 185 -4.53 5.41 -26.17
CA GLY A 185 -5.84 4.79 -26.06
C GLY A 185 -6.48 4.86 -24.67
N ALA A 186 -5.99 5.70 -23.75
CA ALA A 186 -6.62 5.89 -22.47
C ALA A 186 -8.05 6.46 -22.62
N ALA A 187 -8.99 5.90 -21.87
CA ALA A 187 -10.37 6.33 -21.88
C ALA A 187 -10.97 6.32 -20.47
N ALA A 188 -11.95 7.20 -20.25
CA ALA A 188 -12.78 7.14 -19.06
C ALA A 188 -13.69 5.89 -19.11
N VAL A 189 -13.85 5.22 -17.97
CA VAL A 189 -14.73 4.06 -17.83
C VAL A 189 -15.85 4.42 -16.86
N ALA A 190 -17.10 4.15 -17.26
CA ALA A 190 -18.26 4.56 -16.48
C ALA A 190 -18.31 3.83 -15.14
N GLY A 191 -18.40 4.59 -14.04
CA GLY A 191 -18.48 4.04 -12.69
C GLY A 191 -17.12 3.68 -12.05
N GLU A 192 -16.03 3.86 -12.78
CA GLU A 192 -14.66 3.55 -12.34
C GLU A 192 -13.78 4.81 -12.30
N THR A 193 -12.67 4.71 -11.57
CA THR A 193 -11.64 5.76 -11.51
C THR A 193 -10.31 5.23 -12.00
N PRO A 194 -10.08 5.17 -13.32
CA PRO A 194 -8.85 4.65 -13.87
C PRO A 194 -7.70 5.66 -13.70
N TYR A 195 -6.52 5.14 -13.47
CA TYR A 195 -5.26 5.85 -13.55
C TYR A 195 -4.38 5.19 -14.59
N TYR A 196 -3.87 6.00 -15.52
CA TYR A 196 -3.11 5.54 -16.67
C TYR A 196 -1.65 5.97 -16.61
N VAL A 197 -0.77 5.09 -17.09
CA VAL A 197 0.65 5.38 -17.33
C VAL A 197 1.00 4.87 -18.73
N CYS A 198 1.65 5.69 -19.54
CA CYS A 198 1.91 5.37 -20.95
C CYS A 198 3.34 5.75 -21.37
N ASN A 199 3.70 5.33 -22.57
CA ASN A 199 4.80 5.89 -23.34
C ASN A 199 4.26 7.07 -24.17
N ASP A 200 4.92 8.23 -24.07
CA ASP A 200 4.69 9.41 -24.93
C ASP A 200 5.38 9.25 -26.29
#